data_AF-A0A090QGN5-F1
#
_entry.id   AF-A0A090QGN5-F1
#
_cell.length_a   1.000
_cell.length_b   1.000
_cell.length_c   1.000
_cell.angle_alpha   90.00
_cell.angle_beta   90.00
_cell.angle_gamma   90.00
#
_symmetry.space_group_name_H-M   'P 1'
#
loop_
_entity.id
_entity.type
_entity.pdbx_description
1 polymer ?
#
loop_
_entity_poly.entity_id
_entity_poly.type
_entity_poly.pdbx_seq_one_letter_code
_entity_poly.pdbx_strand_id
1 'polypeptide(L)'
;MNIFVLDEDIQTCAQAHCDQHVVKMILESVQILCTALNKKGFETPYKSTHVKHPCVLWVEASYDNFLWLRDLALALNEEYKYRYDKTVDHKSIAVLAKIEP
;
A
#
# COMPACT_ATOMS: atom_id res chain seq x y z
N MET A 1 -2.45 -10.33 5.74
CA MET A 1 -2.10 -9.09 5.04
C MET A 1 -0.60 -8.95 5.15
N ASN A 2 0.12 -9.41 4.13
CA ASN A 2 1.58 -9.42 4.14
C ASN A 2 2.10 -8.40 3.13
N ILE A 3 3.21 -7.73 3.42
CA ILE A 3 3.92 -6.92 2.44
C ILE A 3 4.90 -7.85 1.73
N PHE A 4 4.80 -7.96 0.40
CA PHE A 4 5.72 -8.77 -0.40
C PHE A 4 6.83 -7.86 -0.93
N VAL A 5 8.04 -8.04 -0.40
CA VAL A 5 9.25 -7.34 -0.85
C VAL A 5 10.02 -8.30 -1.75
N LEU A 6 9.96 -8.06 -3.06
CA LEU A 6 10.55 -8.94 -4.08
C LEU A 6 11.86 -8.38 -4.66
N ASP A 7 12.08 -7.07 -4.47
CA ASP A 7 13.30 -6.35 -4.86
C ASP A 7 13.49 -5.14 -3.93
N GLU A 8 14.71 -4.61 -3.86
CA GLU A 8 15.04 -3.38 -3.11
C GLU A 8 14.59 -2.13 -3.88
N ASP A 9 14.63 -2.17 -5.21
CA ASP A 9 14.09 -1.13 -6.08
C ASP A 9 12.56 -1.26 -6.18
N ILE A 10 11.83 -0.18 -5.90
CA ILE A 10 10.36 -0.20 -5.81
C ILE A 10 9.71 -0.55 -7.15
N GLN A 11 10.25 -0.04 -8.27
CA GLN A 11 9.69 -0.30 -9.60
C GLN A 11 9.86 -1.77 -9.97
N THR A 12 11.07 -2.29 -9.78
CA THR A 12 11.39 -3.71 -9.98
C THR A 12 10.55 -4.60 -9.07
N CYS A 13 10.38 -4.22 -7.80
CA CYS A 13 9.56 -4.92 -6.83
C CYS A 13 8.09 -5.00 -7.31
N ALA A 14 7.52 -3.89 -7.77
CA ALA A 14 6.15 -3.85 -8.30
C ALA A 14 6.00 -4.74 -9.55
N GLN A 15 6.93 -4.68 -10.48
CA GLN A 15 6.95 -5.51 -11.70
C GLN A 15 7.14 -7.00 -11.39
N ALA A 16 7.84 -7.36 -10.31
CA ALA A 16 8.03 -8.74 -9.92
C ALA A 16 6.77 -9.38 -9.31
N HIS A 17 5.75 -8.61 -8.94
CA HIS A 17 4.50 -9.17 -8.42
C HIS A 17 3.76 -9.95 -9.51
N CYS A 18 3.08 -11.05 -9.14
CA CYS A 18 2.20 -11.76 -10.07
C CYS A 18 0.89 -10.98 -10.27
N ASP A 19 0.19 -11.25 -11.35
CA ASP A 19 -1.04 -10.56 -11.77
C ASP A 19 -2.09 -10.46 -10.64
N GLN A 20 -2.31 -11.56 -9.91
CA GLN A 20 -3.25 -11.58 -8.79
C GLN A 20 -2.80 -10.69 -7.63
N HIS A 21 -1.50 -10.62 -7.38
CA HIS A 21 -0.94 -9.81 -6.29
C HIS A 21 -0.93 -8.33 -6.65
N VAL A 22 -0.62 -7.95 -7.89
CA VAL A 22 -0.54 -6.54 -8.32
C VAL A 22 -1.80 -5.76 -7.92
N VAL A 23 -2.99 -6.30 -8.18
CA VAL A 23 -4.26 -5.63 -7.81
C VAL A 23 -4.52 -5.67 -6.31
N LYS A 24 -4.36 -6.85 -5.71
CA LYS A 24 -4.72 -7.11 -4.31
C LYS A 24 -3.84 -6.32 -3.34
N MET A 25 -2.56 -6.19 -3.67
CA MET A 25 -1.57 -5.54 -2.82
C MET A 25 -1.76 -4.04 -2.72
N ILE A 26 -2.39 -3.38 -3.70
CA ILE A 26 -2.75 -1.96 -3.59
C ILE A 26 -3.77 -1.76 -2.45
N LEU A 27 -4.83 -2.56 -2.41
CA LEU A 27 -5.84 -2.48 -1.34
C LEU A 27 -5.24 -2.78 0.03
N GLU A 28 -4.51 -3.90 0.15
CA GLU A 28 -3.92 -4.33 1.41
C GLU A 28 -2.91 -3.31 1.95
N SER A 29 -2.07 -2.74 1.09
CA SER A 29 -1.09 -1.71 1.48
C SER A 29 -1.77 -0.47 2.04
N VAL A 30 -2.81 0.05 1.36
CA VAL A 30 -3.53 1.23 1.83
C VAL A 30 -4.29 0.95 3.14
N GLN A 31 -4.83 -0.26 3.33
CA GLN A 31 -5.44 -0.64 4.60
C GLN A 31 -4.43 -0.70 5.76
N ILE A 32 -3.21 -1.18 5.51
CA ILE A 32 -2.12 -1.15 6.50
C ILE A 32 -1.78 0.30 6.85
N LEU A 33 -1.59 1.18 5.86
CA LEU A 33 -1.27 2.60 6.04
C LEU A 33 -2.36 3.32 6.86
N CYS A 34 -3.63 3.12 6.51
CA CYS A 34 -4.78 3.62 7.27
C CYS A 34 -4.77 3.13 8.72
N THR A 35 -4.50 1.84 8.94
CA THR A 35 -4.45 1.27 10.30
C THR A 35 -3.34 1.92 11.12
N ALA A 36 -2.16 2.12 10.56
CA ALA A 36 -1.03 2.79 11.22
C ALA A 36 -1.37 4.25 11.61
N LEU A 37 -2.07 4.98 10.74
CA LEU A 37 -2.52 6.35 11.02
C LEU A 37 -3.65 6.40 12.06
N ASN A 38 -4.64 5.52 11.97
CA ASN A 38 -5.72 5.43 12.95
C ASN A 38 -5.18 5.17 14.37
N LYS A 39 -4.13 4.34 14.49
CA LYS A 39 -3.46 4.09 15.79
C LYS A 39 -2.77 5.32 16.37
N LYS A 40 -2.37 6.26 15.52
CA LYS A 40 -1.82 7.57 15.89
C LYS A 40 -2.91 8.63 16.15
N GLY A 41 -4.18 8.27 16.06
CA GLY A 41 -5.32 9.16 16.34
C GLY A 41 -5.85 9.95 15.14
N PHE A 42 -5.37 9.67 13.93
CA PHE A 42 -5.93 10.27 12.72
C PHE A 42 -7.22 9.56 12.29
N GLU A 43 -8.15 10.27 11.67
CA GLU A 43 -9.31 9.66 11.02
C GLU A 43 -8.99 9.34 9.56
N THR A 44 -8.96 8.04 9.21
CA THR A 44 -8.74 7.61 7.83
C THR A 44 -9.96 6.87 7.23
N PRO A 45 -10.11 6.82 5.89
CA PRO A 45 -11.30 6.23 5.26
C PRO A 45 -11.46 4.72 5.49
N TYR A 46 -10.37 3.97 5.70
CA TYR A 46 -10.46 2.56 6.06
C TYR A 46 -10.38 2.38 7.57
N LYS A 47 -11.28 1.55 8.11
CA LYS A 47 -11.24 1.13 9.51
C LYS A 47 -9.99 0.31 9.79
N SER A 48 -9.44 0.46 10.99
CA SER A 48 -8.30 -0.32 11.44
C SER A 48 -8.57 -1.82 11.39
N THR A 49 -7.65 -2.58 10.80
CA THR A 49 -7.68 -4.05 10.77
C THR A 49 -6.35 -4.61 11.24
N HIS A 50 -6.37 -5.77 11.89
CA HIS A 50 -5.15 -6.48 12.31
C HIS A 50 -4.09 -5.58 12.99
N VAL A 51 -4.51 -4.72 13.93
CA VAL A 51 -3.73 -3.67 14.62
C VAL A 51 -2.37 -4.12 15.18
N LYS A 52 -2.25 -5.41 15.55
CA LYS A 52 -1.03 -6.03 16.10
C LYS A 52 -0.23 -6.84 15.08
N HIS A 53 -0.59 -6.78 13.80
CA HIS A 53 0.07 -7.55 12.75
C HIS A 53 1.48 -7.01 12.48
N PRO A 54 2.49 -7.88 12.24
CA PRO A 54 3.87 -7.45 12.02
C PRO A 54 4.01 -6.36 10.96
N CYS A 55 3.29 -6.44 9.83
CA CYS A 55 3.34 -5.41 8.79
C CYS A 55 2.81 -4.04 9.26
N VAL A 56 1.77 -4.00 10.10
CA VAL A 56 1.27 -2.74 10.68
C VAL A 56 2.32 -2.16 11.62
N LEU A 57 2.90 -3.00 12.49
CA LEU A 57 3.95 -2.59 13.41
C LEU A 57 5.21 -2.11 12.67
N TRP A 58 5.56 -2.75 11.56
CA TRP A 58 6.68 -2.35 10.70
C TRP A 58 6.44 -0.97 10.07
N VAL A 59 5.25 -0.74 9.50
CA VAL A 59 4.88 0.58 8.96
C VAL A 59 4.92 1.68 10.03
N GLU A 60 4.53 1.35 11.26
CA GLU A 60 4.56 2.32 12.37
C GLU A 60 5.96 2.63 12.88
N ALA A 61 6.91 1.71 12.70
CA ALA A 61 8.24 1.79 13.29
C ALA A 61 9.03 3.01 12.81
N SER A 62 8.79 3.48 11.58
CA SER A 62 9.40 4.70 11.04
C SER A 62 8.52 5.36 9.99
N TYR A 63 8.73 6.65 9.77
CA TYR A 63 8.08 7.35 8.66
C TYR A 63 8.59 6.85 7.30
N ASP A 64 9.86 6.45 7.21
CA ASP A 64 10.43 5.89 5.98
C ASP A 64 9.75 4.58 5.57
N ASN A 65 9.39 3.71 6.53
CA ASN A 65 8.63 2.48 6.23
C ASN A 65 7.22 2.80 5.71
N PHE A 66 6.60 3.84 6.25
CA PHE A 66 5.31 4.34 5.76
C PHE A 66 5.42 4.86 4.33
N LEU A 67 6.42 5.71 4.04
CA LEU A 67 6.67 6.23 2.70
C LEU A 67 6.99 5.12 1.71
N TRP A 68 7.82 4.15 2.11
CA TRP A 68 8.18 3.03 1.24
C TRP A 68 6.94 2.22 0.83
N LEU A 69 6.05 1.91 1.77
CA LEU A 69 4.83 1.17 1.43
C LEU A 69 3.85 2.00 0.59
N ARG A 70 3.77 3.32 0.83
CA ARG A 70 3.01 4.25 -0.03
C ARG A 70 3.55 4.20 -1.46
N ASP A 71 4.87 4.32 -1.63
CA ASP A 71 5.52 4.38 -2.94
C ASP A 71 5.38 3.05 -3.67
N LEU A 72 5.48 1.93 -2.95
CA LEU A 72 5.16 0.62 -3.52
C LEU A 72 3.70 0.52 -3.97
N ALA A 73 2.74 1.03 -3.18
CA ALA A 73 1.33 1.01 -3.58
C ALA A 73 1.06 1.83 -4.84
N LEU A 74 1.76 2.95 -5.02
CA LEU A 74 1.70 3.76 -6.25
C LEU A 74 2.34 3.03 -7.44
N ALA A 75 3.52 2.43 -7.26
CA ALA A 75 4.17 1.65 -8.31
C ALA A 75 3.34 0.44 -8.74
N LEU A 76 2.72 -0.27 -7.78
CA LEU A 76 1.77 -1.35 -8.05
C LEU A 76 0.54 -0.87 -8.83
N ASN A 77 0.08 0.36 -8.62
CA ASN A 77 -1.03 0.93 -9.40
C ASN A 77 -0.64 1.21 -10.85
N GLU A 78 0.56 1.72 -11.10
CA GLU A 78 1.04 1.89 -12.47
C GLU A 78 1.23 0.55 -13.16
N GLU A 79 1.79 -0.44 -12.47
CA GLU A 79 1.91 -1.81 -12.99
C GLU A 79 0.53 -2.45 -13.25
N TYR A 80 -0.44 -2.23 -12.36
CA TYR A 80 -1.83 -2.64 -12.55
C TYR A 80 -2.44 -2.04 -13.81
N LYS A 81 -2.25 -0.73 -14.01
CA LYS A 81 -2.79 -0.04 -15.19
C LYS A 81 -2.17 -0.55 -16.47
N TYR A 82 -0.85 -0.77 -16.46
CA TYR A 82 -0.14 -1.34 -17.59
C TYR A 82 -0.61 -2.75 -17.93
N ARG A 83 -0.63 -3.69 -16.96
CA ARG A 83 -0.98 -5.10 -17.22
C ARG A 83 -2.42 -5.33 -17.65
N TYR A 84 -3.34 -4.50 -17.15
CA TYR A 84 -4.78 -4.70 -17.36
C TYR A 84 -5.41 -3.65 -18.27
N ASP A 85 -4.58 -2.89 -19.01
CA ASP A 85 -5.00 -1.84 -19.94
C ASP A 85 -6.02 -0.88 -19.31
N LYS A 86 -5.69 -0.37 -18.11
CA LYS A 86 -6.54 0.58 -17.37
C LYS A 86 -6.05 2.00 -17.58
N THR A 87 -7.00 2.89 -17.80
CA THR A 87 -6.77 4.34 -17.88
C THR A 87 -7.07 5.05 -16.55
N VAL A 88 -7.56 4.32 -15.55
CA VAL A 88 -7.96 4.85 -14.24
C VAL A 88 -7.26 4.10 -13.13
N ASP A 89 -6.99 4.80 -12.03
CA ASP A 89 -6.33 4.21 -10.87
C ASP A 89 -7.24 3.24 -10.11
N HIS A 90 -6.60 2.32 -9.41
CA HIS A 90 -7.27 1.47 -8.44
C HIS A 90 -7.93 2.34 -7.36
N LYS A 91 -9.15 1.97 -6.95
CA LYS A 91 -9.98 2.78 -6.02
C LYS A 91 -9.27 3.16 -4.72
N SER A 92 -8.38 2.30 -4.23
CA SER A 92 -7.62 2.54 -3.00
C SER A 92 -6.55 3.63 -3.15
N ILE A 93 -6.12 3.98 -4.37
CA ILE A 93 -5.22 5.13 -4.59
C ILE A 93 -5.93 6.46 -4.26
N ALA A 94 -7.22 6.57 -4.54
CA ALA A 94 -8.01 7.73 -4.12
C ALA A 94 -8.16 7.83 -2.59
N VAL A 95 -7.96 6.73 -1.85
CA VAL A 95 -7.87 6.75 -0.38
C VAL A 95 -6.47 7.14 0.06
N LEU A 96 -5.44 6.62 -0.61
CA LEU A 96 -4.04 6.96 -0.34
C LEU A 96 -3.79 8.47 -0.42
N ALA A 97 -4.32 9.13 -1.46
CA ALA A 97 -4.22 10.58 -1.63
C ALA A 97 -4.90 11.42 -0.52
N LYS A 98 -5.78 10.82 0.29
CA LYS A 98 -6.48 11.51 1.41
C LYS A 98 -5.78 11.34 2.75
N ILE A 99 -4.83 10.41 2.84
CA ILE A 99 -4.09 10.10 4.06
C ILE A 99 -2.63 10.54 3.97
N GLU A 100 -2.26 11.20 2.88
CA GLU A 100 -0.97 11.87 2.72
C GLU A 100 -1.00 13.19 3.50
N PRO A 101 -0.06 13.42 4.43
CA PRO A 101 0.02 14.66 5.20
C PRO A 101 0.45 15.86 4.38
#